data_AF-A0A3A0EWK6-F1
#
_entry.id   AF-A0A3A0EWK6-F1
#
_cell.length_a   1.000
_cell.length_b   1.000
_cell.length_c   1.000
_cell.angle_alpha   90.00
_cell.angle_beta   90.00
_cell.angle_gamma   90.00
#
_symmetry.space_group_name_H-M   'P 1'
#
loop_
_entity.id
_entity.type
_entity.pdbx_description
1 polymer ?
#
loop_
_entity_poly.entity_id
_entity_poly.type
_entity_poly.pdbx_seq_one_letter_code
_entity_poly.pdbx_strand_id
1 'polypeptide(L)'
;MPVGYDLKDRQLVINESEAQTINWLYDTYLKVKCVRALKTGADRLGLTSKRYTQQSGKVVGGRLFSRGQLYCLLKNPLYIGKIRHRDKIYQGQHETIINQEVWGHVQTLLAANGGARKATRNVPSHGWLSRLLLDSTGEPMVVTHAKKQGRIYRYYVSASFMTKKSNMSQGWRLPAKEVESIVLSAIKTFLSDPVKVLKVLGAENLTAGIITRTTVATKNLTENIDTVSPADMKTKVLPIINQVRVNLYEVAIVFNINALGDALGIDVNDDDAPRHHTITLPVQLKRRGVEMRIVLPGLEQDNSKRDGAIRKLIARAHVWFDQLKSGTSITDIAKANAMDIADVSRVLPLAFLAPDIVTNILNGTQPIDLTAEKLKRCRTIPHAWNEQRRALGFA
;
A
#
# COMPACT_ATOMS: atom_id res chain seq x y z
N MET A 1 25.70 -5.11 26.87
CA MET A 1 26.16 -4.04 27.79
C MET A 1 25.47 -2.74 27.45
N PRO A 2 24.94 -1.98 28.43
CA PRO A 2 24.33 -0.68 28.17
C PRO A 2 25.39 0.36 27.79
N VAL A 3 25.02 1.31 26.91
CA VAL A 3 25.84 2.48 26.58
C VAL A 3 25.92 3.38 27.81
N GLY A 4 27.11 3.87 28.16
CA GLY A 4 27.35 4.76 29.30
C GLY A 4 28.06 4.07 30.48
N TYR A 5 28.08 2.74 30.51
CA TYR A 5 28.67 1.98 31.61
C TYR A 5 29.52 0.81 31.11
N ASP A 6 30.62 0.54 31.80
CA ASP A 6 31.44 -0.65 31.67
C ASP A 6 31.17 -1.64 32.81
N LEU A 7 31.36 -2.93 32.55
CA LEU A 7 31.28 -3.96 33.58
C LEU A 7 32.67 -4.18 34.17
N LYS A 8 32.84 -3.84 35.45
CA LYS A 8 34.05 -4.17 36.23
C LYS A 8 33.60 -4.90 37.49
N ASP A 9 34.14 -6.09 37.74
CA ASP A 9 33.83 -6.90 38.93
C ASP A 9 32.33 -7.10 39.19
N ARG A 10 31.58 -7.35 38.11
CA ARG A 10 30.10 -7.52 38.10
C ARG A 10 29.32 -6.26 38.51
N GLN A 11 29.97 -5.11 38.60
CA GLN A 11 29.37 -3.80 38.85
C GLN A 11 29.44 -2.92 37.60
N LEU A 12 28.46 -2.03 37.46
CA LEU A 12 28.43 -1.05 36.38
C LEU A 12 29.17 0.21 36.84
N VAL A 13 30.28 0.53 36.16
CA VAL A 13 31.08 1.73 36.41
C VAL A 13 30.90 2.67 35.23
N ILE A 14 30.81 3.98 35.49
CA ILE A 14 30.61 4.98 34.46
C ILE A 14 31.77 4.96 33.46
N ASN A 15 31.42 4.94 32.17
CA ASN A 15 32.36 5.21 31.10
C ASN A 15 32.20 6.67 30.67
N GLU A 16 33.15 7.52 31.03
CA GLU A 16 33.06 8.97 30.83
C GLU A 16 32.74 9.40 29.39
N SER A 17 33.37 8.77 28.40
CA SER A 17 33.15 9.10 26.99
C SER A 17 31.73 8.74 26.53
N GLU A 18 31.25 7.56 26.93
CA GLU A 18 29.87 7.15 26.63
C GLU A 18 28.85 7.94 27.47
N ALA A 19 29.18 8.32 28.70
CA ALA A 19 28.34 9.11 29.58
C ALA A 19 28.14 10.53 29.03
N GLN A 20 29.17 11.15 28.44
CA GLN A 20 29.03 12.42 27.70
C GLN A 20 28.05 12.28 26.54
N THR A 21 28.08 11.15 25.82
CA THR A 21 27.11 10.86 24.75
C THR A 21 25.68 10.80 25.31
N ILE A 22 25.48 10.14 26.45
CA ILE A 22 24.16 10.05 27.11
C ILE A 22 23.69 11.43 27.57
N ASN A 23 24.54 12.21 28.24
CA ASN A 23 24.23 13.58 28.65
C ASN A 23 23.82 14.45 27.46
N TRP A 24 24.60 14.41 26.38
CA TRP A 24 24.30 15.16 25.15
C TRP A 24 22.94 14.76 24.56
N LEU A 25 22.60 13.47 24.56
CA LEU A 25 21.32 12.98 24.04
C LEU A 25 20.13 13.49 24.87
N TYR A 26 20.25 13.49 26.20
CA TYR A 26 19.20 13.99 27.09
C TYR A 26 19.01 15.51 26.95
N ASP A 27 20.10 16.28 26.99
CA ASP A 27 20.08 17.73 26.84
C ASP A 27 19.54 18.17 25.47
N THR A 28 20.01 17.53 24.41
CA THR A 28 19.56 17.85 23.06
C THR A 28 18.10 17.49 22.88
N TYR A 29 17.63 16.38 23.45
CA TYR A 29 16.21 16.03 23.40
C TYR A 29 15.33 17.06 24.12
N LEU A 30 15.76 17.56 25.28
CA LEU A 30 15.04 18.63 25.99
C LEU A 30 14.93 19.91 25.16
N LYS A 31 15.99 20.26 24.42
CA LYS A 31 16.02 21.43 23.52
C LYS A 31 15.12 21.26 22.29
N VAL A 32 15.28 20.15 21.57
CA VAL A 32 14.61 19.94 20.26
C VAL A 32 13.20 19.33 20.39
N LYS A 33 12.89 18.72 21.53
CA LYS A 33 11.61 18.08 21.86
C LYS A 33 11.11 17.07 20.81
N CYS A 34 12.01 16.52 19.99
CA CYS A 34 11.67 15.67 18.85
C CYS A 34 12.78 14.64 18.57
N VAL A 35 12.47 13.35 18.69
CA VAL A 35 13.45 12.25 18.48
C VAL A 35 13.99 12.21 17.04
N ARG A 36 13.21 12.69 16.05
CA ARG A 36 13.71 12.79 14.67
C ARG A 36 14.81 13.83 14.54
N ALA A 37 14.61 15.01 15.14
CA ALA A 37 15.63 16.07 15.16
C ALA A 37 16.86 15.65 15.98
N LEU A 38 16.64 14.97 17.12
CA LEU A 38 17.69 14.38 17.93
C LEU A 38 18.57 13.42 17.12
N LYS A 39 17.96 12.52 16.33
CA LYS A 39 18.70 11.59 15.47
C LYS A 39 19.57 12.33 14.46
N THR A 40 19.03 13.35 13.79
CA THR A 40 19.80 14.14 12.82
C THR A 40 21.03 14.77 13.47
N GLY A 41 20.90 15.29 14.70
CA GLY A 41 22.03 15.82 15.47
C GLY A 41 23.03 14.73 15.85
N ALA A 42 22.56 13.57 16.31
CA ALA A 42 23.40 12.44 16.69
C ALA A 42 24.19 11.87 15.50
N ASP A 43 23.55 11.78 14.33
CA ASP A 43 24.20 11.34 13.08
C ASP A 43 25.30 12.32 12.66
N ARG A 44 25.06 13.63 12.78
CA ARG A 44 26.05 14.68 12.44
C ARG A 44 27.30 14.62 13.32
N LEU A 45 27.13 14.29 14.59
CA LEU A 45 28.22 14.11 15.55
C LEU A 45 28.86 12.71 15.49
N GLY A 46 28.39 11.83 14.60
CA GLY A 46 28.93 10.48 14.46
C GLY A 46 28.70 9.60 15.68
N LEU A 47 27.67 9.87 16.49
CA LEU A 47 27.44 9.13 17.73
C LEU A 47 26.94 7.71 17.43
N THR A 48 27.62 6.72 18.00
CA THR A 48 27.34 5.29 17.75
C THR A 48 26.92 4.52 18.99
N SER A 49 26.19 3.43 18.76
CA SER A 49 25.95 2.40 19.77
C SER A 49 27.24 1.73 20.24
N LYS A 50 27.28 1.35 21.53
CA LYS A 50 28.42 0.64 22.14
C LYS A 50 28.78 -0.62 21.37
N ARG A 51 30.05 -0.72 20.98
CA ARG A 51 30.62 -1.89 20.30
C ARG A 51 31.09 -2.90 21.34
N TYR A 52 30.65 -4.15 21.22
CA TYR A 52 31.14 -5.25 22.06
C TYR A 52 31.14 -6.57 21.30
N THR A 53 32.01 -7.48 21.73
CA THR A 53 32.09 -8.83 21.16
C THR A 53 31.31 -9.80 22.05
N GLN A 54 30.42 -10.58 21.45
CA GLN A 54 29.67 -11.63 22.17
C GLN A 54 30.58 -12.84 22.43
N GLN A 55 30.19 -13.72 23.36
CA GLN A 55 30.91 -14.98 23.63
C GLN A 55 31.07 -15.88 22.38
N SER A 56 30.19 -15.71 21.38
CA SER A 56 30.25 -16.39 20.08
C SER A 56 31.25 -15.77 19.08
N GLY A 57 32.04 -14.77 19.48
CA GLY A 57 32.97 -14.04 18.60
C GLY A 57 32.32 -12.99 17.71
N LYS A 58 30.98 -12.89 17.68
CA LYS A 58 30.25 -11.91 16.89
C LYS A 58 30.38 -10.50 17.47
N VAL A 59 30.86 -9.55 16.67
CA VAL A 59 30.90 -8.12 17.02
C VAL A 59 29.52 -7.51 16.83
N VAL A 60 29.00 -6.85 17.87
CA VAL A 60 27.69 -6.19 17.89
C VAL A 60 27.87 -4.72 18.29
N GLY A 61 27.10 -3.82 17.68
CA GLY A 61 27.18 -2.37 17.94
C GLY A 61 28.14 -1.63 17.01
N GLY A 62 28.57 -0.43 17.39
CA GLY A 62 29.43 0.44 16.56
C GLY A 62 28.71 1.07 15.37
N ARG A 63 27.38 1.04 15.34
CA ARG A 63 26.54 1.67 14.30
C ARG A 63 25.88 2.92 14.84
N LEU A 64 25.59 3.88 13.95
CA LEU A 64 24.78 5.07 14.26
C LEU A 64 23.46 4.68 14.92
N PHE A 65 23.00 5.52 15.85
CA PHE A 65 21.76 5.24 16.57
C PHE A 65 20.54 5.23 15.64
N SER A 66 19.79 4.13 15.69
CA SER A 66 18.43 4.10 15.14
C SER A 66 17.46 4.87 16.05
N ARG A 67 16.33 5.34 15.50
CA ARG A 67 15.28 6.01 16.30
C ARG A 67 14.77 5.12 17.44
N GLY A 68 14.62 3.82 17.18
CA GLY A 68 14.17 2.87 18.20
C GLY A 68 15.15 2.78 19.37
N GLN A 69 16.45 2.74 19.08
CA GLN A 69 17.49 2.76 20.12
C GLN A 69 17.48 4.07 20.92
N LEU A 70 17.28 5.22 20.28
CA LEU A 70 17.14 6.50 20.99
C LEU A 70 15.94 6.50 21.94
N TYR A 71 14.79 5.97 21.51
CA TYR A 71 13.63 5.81 22.40
C TYR A 71 13.91 4.87 23.56
N CYS A 72 14.63 3.76 23.34
CA CYS A 72 15.01 2.85 24.40
C CYS A 72 15.97 3.50 25.40
N LEU A 73 16.97 4.25 24.93
CA LEU A 73 17.94 4.96 25.77
C LEU A 73 17.25 6.02 26.64
N LEU A 74 16.46 6.92 26.04
CA LEU A 74 15.79 8.01 26.76
C LEU A 74 14.78 7.51 27.81
N LYS A 75 14.24 6.29 27.65
CA LYS A 75 13.31 5.66 28.60
C LYS A 75 14.00 4.77 29.64
N ASN A 76 15.29 4.51 29.49
CA ASN A 76 15.96 3.52 30.32
C ASN A 76 16.15 4.07 31.74
N PRO A 77 15.59 3.44 32.79
CA PRO A 77 15.79 3.86 34.18
C PRO A 77 17.22 3.61 34.68
N LEU A 78 18.04 2.90 33.91
CA LEU A 78 19.45 2.67 34.24
C LEU A 78 20.21 3.99 34.49
N TYR A 79 19.92 5.03 33.72
CA TYR A 79 20.67 6.30 33.81
C TYR A 79 20.40 7.10 35.09
N ILE A 80 19.33 6.75 35.82
CA ILE A 80 18.96 7.34 37.12
C ILE A 80 19.24 6.36 38.28
N GLY A 81 20.13 5.38 38.10
CA GLY A 81 20.52 4.46 39.17
C GLY A 81 19.52 3.33 39.44
N LYS A 82 18.60 3.05 38.52
CA LYS A 82 17.56 2.02 38.69
C LYS A 82 17.66 0.92 37.66
N ILE A 83 17.46 -0.33 38.07
CA ILE A 83 17.55 -1.49 37.19
C ILE A 83 16.17 -2.10 37.01
N ARG A 84 15.76 -2.31 35.75
CA ARG A 84 14.52 -3.01 35.43
C ARG A 84 14.78 -4.50 35.33
N HIS A 85 14.01 -5.30 36.08
CA HIS A 85 13.97 -6.74 35.96
C HIS A 85 12.52 -7.20 35.82
N ARG A 86 12.18 -7.75 34.65
CA ARG A 86 10.80 -8.04 34.21
C ARG A 86 9.92 -6.78 34.30
N ASP A 87 8.89 -6.80 35.12
CA ASP A 87 7.94 -5.69 35.32
C ASP A 87 8.22 -4.86 36.58
N LYS A 88 9.30 -5.15 37.31
CA LYS A 88 9.70 -4.44 38.52
C LYS A 88 10.96 -3.61 38.29
N ILE A 89 11.02 -2.46 38.97
CA ILE A 89 12.17 -1.54 38.96
C ILE A 89 12.77 -1.55 40.36
N TYR A 90 14.08 -1.78 40.43
CA TYR A 90 14.85 -1.87 41.68
C TYR A 90 15.92 -0.78 41.71
N GLN A 91 16.35 -0.41 42.92
CA GLN A 91 17.50 0.47 43.09
C GLN A 91 18.79 -0.28 42.74
N GLY A 92 19.57 0.27 41.82
CA GLY A 92 20.89 -0.23 41.45
C GLY A 92 21.97 0.31 42.40
N GLN A 93 23.12 -0.35 42.40
CA GLN A 93 24.31 0.05 43.16
C GLN A 93 25.26 0.94 42.35
N HIS A 94 24.93 1.21 41.08
CA HIS A 94 25.77 2.00 40.19
C HIS A 94 25.45 3.49 40.29
N GLU A 95 26.47 4.31 40.05
CA GLU A 95 26.36 5.76 40.02
C GLU A 95 25.48 6.23 38.86
N THR A 96 24.78 7.35 39.03
CA THR A 96 23.84 7.86 38.01
C THR A 96 24.56 8.75 37.00
N ILE A 97 24.21 8.61 35.72
CA ILE A 97 24.70 9.51 34.66
C ILE A 97 23.77 10.72 34.51
N ILE A 98 22.49 10.54 34.79
CA ILE A 98 21.44 11.55 34.59
C ILE A 98 20.71 11.78 35.91
N ASN A 99 20.43 13.05 36.23
CA ASN A 99 19.61 13.41 37.38
C ASN A 99 18.14 12.94 37.20
N GLN A 100 17.53 12.47 38.29
CA GLN A 100 16.13 12.07 38.37
C GLN A 100 15.17 13.13 37.80
N GLU A 101 15.44 14.42 38.04
CA GLU A 101 14.62 15.54 37.56
C GLU A 101 14.68 15.68 36.03
N VAL A 102 15.88 15.65 35.46
CA VAL A 102 16.12 15.71 34.00
C VAL A 102 15.44 14.54 33.31
N TRP A 103 15.59 13.33 33.87
CA TRP A 103 14.93 12.14 33.34
C TRP A 103 13.40 12.24 33.42
N GLY A 104 12.87 12.79 34.52
CA GLY A 104 11.44 13.05 34.70
C GLY A 104 10.88 13.97 33.62
N HIS A 105 11.55 15.10 33.35
CA HIS A 105 11.16 16.02 32.28
C HIS A 105 11.17 15.35 30.90
N VAL A 106 12.18 14.54 30.61
CA VAL A 106 12.25 13.76 29.37
C VAL A 106 11.08 12.77 29.26
N GLN A 107 10.71 12.07 30.35
CA GLN A 107 9.55 11.16 30.32
C GLN A 107 8.24 11.91 30.07
N THR A 108 8.04 13.05 30.73
CA THR A 108 6.85 13.89 30.53
C THR A 108 6.74 14.35 29.08
N LEU A 109 7.84 14.82 28.48
CA LEU A 109 7.86 15.20 27.06
C LEU A 109 7.65 14.01 26.13
N LEU A 110 8.24 12.84 26.42
CA LEU A 110 8.01 11.61 25.65
C LEU A 110 6.54 11.15 25.72
N ALA A 111 5.90 11.30 26.87
CA ALA A 111 4.49 10.97 27.07
C ALA A 111 3.57 11.96 26.33
N ALA A 112 3.83 13.27 26.45
CA ALA A 112 3.09 14.32 25.74
C ALA A 112 3.23 14.19 24.21
N ASN A 113 4.45 13.95 23.72
CA ASN A 113 4.73 13.71 22.29
C ASN A 113 4.26 12.33 21.81
N GLY A 114 3.95 11.43 22.73
CA GLY A 114 3.47 10.08 22.43
C GLY A 114 2.10 10.07 21.74
N GLY A 115 1.36 11.18 21.79
CA GLY A 115 0.00 11.31 21.29
C GLY A 115 -0.95 10.35 22.00
N ALA A 116 -2.21 10.74 22.20
CA ALA A 116 -3.24 9.73 22.41
C ALA A 116 -3.16 8.78 21.20
N ARG A 117 -2.84 7.49 21.44
CA ARG A 117 -2.96 6.47 20.39
C ARG A 117 -4.37 6.56 19.84
N LYS A 118 -4.55 7.19 18.67
CA LYS A 118 -5.77 7.00 17.88
C LYS A 118 -5.75 5.55 17.42
N ALA A 119 -6.66 4.78 18.03
CA ALA A 119 -6.92 3.35 17.86
C ALA A 119 -5.93 2.37 18.52
N THR A 120 -6.33 1.91 19.71
CA THR A 120 -6.15 0.53 20.20
C THR A 120 -6.94 -0.43 19.30
N ARG A 121 -6.40 -0.69 18.13
CA ARG A 121 -6.57 -1.89 17.30
C ARG A 121 -5.76 -1.59 16.06
N ASN A 122 -4.82 -2.46 15.72
CA ASN A 122 -4.46 -2.61 14.31
C ASN A 122 -5.78 -2.93 13.60
N VAL A 123 -6.47 -1.90 13.08
CA VAL A 123 -7.56 -2.13 12.13
C VAL A 123 -6.90 -3.01 11.07
N PRO A 124 -7.39 -4.24 10.84
CA PRO A 124 -6.77 -5.14 9.89
C PRO A 124 -6.52 -4.34 8.62
N SER A 125 -5.29 -4.31 8.15
CA SER A 125 -4.97 -3.71 6.86
C SER A 125 -5.91 -4.37 5.85
N HIS A 126 -6.95 -3.66 5.40
CA HIS A 126 -7.99 -4.22 4.53
C HIS A 126 -7.44 -4.56 3.13
N GLY A 127 -6.12 -4.49 2.92
CA GLY A 127 -5.45 -4.99 1.74
C GLY A 127 -4.76 -6.30 2.05
N TRP A 128 -5.32 -7.41 1.56
CA TRP A 128 -4.80 -8.77 1.84
C TRP A 128 -3.52 -9.06 1.06
N LEU A 129 -3.26 -8.34 -0.05
CA LEU A 129 -2.00 -8.40 -0.81
C LEU A 129 -0.88 -7.51 -0.25
N SER A 130 -1.08 -6.84 0.89
CA SER A 130 -0.07 -5.95 1.45
C SER A 130 1.23 -6.70 1.74
N ARG A 131 2.34 -6.23 1.14
CA ARG A 131 3.68 -6.84 1.13
C ARG A 131 3.87 -8.10 0.28
N LEU A 132 2.80 -8.69 -0.24
CA LEU A 132 2.88 -9.77 -1.24
C LEU A 132 2.87 -9.23 -2.67
N LEU A 133 2.25 -8.07 -2.85
CA LEU A 133 2.28 -7.32 -4.10
C LEU A 133 3.64 -6.63 -4.26
N LEU A 134 4.34 -6.94 -5.35
CA LEU A 134 5.60 -6.34 -5.75
C LEU A 134 5.41 -5.51 -7.02
N ASP A 135 6.05 -4.36 -7.09
CA ASP A 135 6.08 -3.55 -8.31
C ASP A 135 7.12 -4.07 -9.33
N SER A 136 7.25 -3.37 -10.46
CA SER A 136 8.18 -3.72 -11.53
C SER A 136 9.65 -3.70 -11.13
N THR A 137 9.99 -3.09 -10.00
CA THR A 137 11.36 -3.05 -9.44
C THR A 137 11.59 -4.14 -8.38
N GLY A 138 10.56 -4.93 -8.07
CA GLY A 138 10.58 -5.93 -7.00
C GLY A 138 10.33 -5.33 -5.61
N GLU A 139 9.93 -4.06 -5.51
CA GLU A 139 9.66 -3.44 -4.23
C GLU A 139 8.28 -3.84 -3.68
N PRO A 140 8.17 -4.24 -2.40
CA PRO A 140 6.89 -4.52 -1.78
C PRO A 140 5.99 -3.30 -1.71
N MET A 141 4.73 -3.47 -2.12
CA MET A 141 3.70 -2.45 -2.03
C MET A 141 2.90 -2.58 -0.73
N VAL A 142 2.57 -1.44 -0.13
CA VAL A 142 1.83 -1.34 1.14
C VAL A 142 0.48 -0.70 0.89
N VAL A 143 -0.55 -1.18 1.58
CA VAL A 143 -1.88 -0.58 1.51
C VAL A 143 -1.92 0.77 2.25
N THR A 144 -2.41 1.79 1.58
CA THR A 144 -2.69 3.13 2.10
C THR A 144 -4.14 3.50 1.79
N HIS A 145 -4.65 4.54 2.46
CA HIS A 145 -6.01 5.00 2.23
C HIS A 145 -6.10 6.52 2.25
N ALA A 146 -7.08 7.05 1.51
CA ALA A 146 -7.49 8.44 1.51
C ALA A 146 -8.99 8.54 1.77
N LYS A 147 -9.43 9.54 2.55
CA LYS A 147 -10.85 9.78 2.84
C LYS A 147 -11.29 11.07 2.14
N LYS A 148 -12.36 11.00 1.35
CA LYS A 148 -12.98 12.16 0.69
C LYS A 148 -14.50 12.02 0.79
N GLN A 149 -15.19 13.06 1.29
CA GLN A 149 -16.65 13.10 1.41
C GLN A 149 -17.23 11.83 2.07
N GLY A 150 -16.65 11.42 3.21
CA GLY A 150 -17.08 10.21 3.93
C GLY A 150 -16.65 8.88 3.31
N ARG A 151 -16.26 8.86 2.03
CA ARG A 151 -15.82 7.64 1.32
C ARG A 151 -14.33 7.39 1.49
N ILE A 152 -13.95 6.14 1.72
CA ILE A 152 -12.56 5.68 1.85
C ILE A 152 -12.11 5.05 0.53
N TYR A 153 -11.00 5.54 0.00
CA TYR A 153 -10.32 5.01 -1.18
C TYR A 153 -9.04 4.32 -0.73
N ARG A 154 -8.80 3.09 -1.19
CA ARG A 154 -7.67 2.25 -0.79
C ARG A 154 -6.73 2.01 -1.97
N TYR A 155 -5.43 2.09 -1.71
CA TYR A 155 -4.40 1.98 -2.73
C TYR A 155 -3.21 1.16 -2.25
N TYR A 156 -2.62 0.37 -3.14
CA TYR A 156 -1.27 -0.14 -2.95
C TYR A 156 -0.27 0.89 -3.47
N VAL A 157 0.73 1.22 -2.66
CA VAL A 157 1.84 2.11 -3.03
C VAL A 157 3.18 1.44 -2.75
N SER A 158 4.18 1.64 -3.62
CA SER A 158 5.55 1.14 -3.39
C SER A 158 6.11 1.70 -2.07
N ALA A 159 6.81 0.88 -1.29
CA ALA A 159 7.27 1.28 0.05
C ALA A 159 8.20 2.51 0.06
N SER A 160 9.00 2.71 -0.99
CA SER A 160 9.89 3.86 -1.20
C SER A 160 9.12 5.16 -1.33
N PHE A 161 7.90 5.10 -1.87
CA PHE A 161 6.99 6.24 -2.00
C PHE A 161 6.51 6.78 -0.65
N MET A 162 6.53 5.95 0.40
CA MET A 162 6.17 6.36 1.77
C MET A 162 7.34 6.99 2.54
N THR A 163 8.59 6.75 2.12
CA THR A 163 9.79 7.08 2.92
C THR A 163 10.65 8.20 2.32
N LYS A 164 10.60 8.44 1.01
CA LYS A 164 11.37 9.49 0.33
C LYS A 164 10.44 10.53 -0.30
N LYS A 165 10.89 11.79 -0.37
CA LYS A 165 10.40 12.79 -1.35
C LYS A 165 10.84 12.37 -2.78
N SER A 166 10.64 11.12 -3.17
CA SER A 166 10.94 10.70 -4.54
C SER A 166 9.94 11.37 -5.46
N ASN A 167 10.40 11.79 -6.64
CA ASN A 167 9.55 12.37 -7.67
C ASN A 167 8.26 11.55 -7.83
N MET A 168 7.12 12.24 -7.72
CA MET A 168 5.75 11.69 -7.86
C MET A 168 5.56 10.94 -9.19
N SER A 169 6.49 11.06 -10.13
CA SER A 169 6.48 10.44 -11.45
C SER A 169 6.95 8.98 -11.48
N GLN A 170 7.62 8.44 -10.45
CA GLN A 170 8.15 7.06 -10.48
C GLN A 170 7.45 6.07 -9.55
N GLY A 171 6.77 6.53 -8.51
CA GLY A 171 6.07 5.63 -7.58
C GLY A 171 4.80 5.04 -8.16
N TRP A 172 4.56 3.76 -7.91
CA TRP A 172 3.35 3.08 -8.33
C TRP A 172 2.24 3.31 -7.30
N ARG A 173 1.04 3.68 -7.77
CA ARG A 173 -0.19 3.74 -6.96
C ARG A 173 -1.29 2.99 -7.68
N LEU A 174 -1.69 1.84 -7.15
CA LEU A 174 -2.70 0.96 -7.73
C LEU A 174 -3.98 0.92 -6.86
N PRO A 175 -5.18 0.99 -7.44
CA PRO A 175 -6.44 0.85 -6.70
C PRO A 175 -6.52 -0.54 -6.07
N ALA A 176 -6.62 -0.61 -4.75
CA ALA A 176 -6.55 -1.89 -4.04
C ALA A 176 -7.67 -2.85 -4.48
N LYS A 177 -8.90 -2.34 -4.64
CA LYS A 177 -10.04 -3.14 -5.07
C LYS A 177 -9.81 -3.77 -6.44
N GLU A 178 -9.28 -3.01 -7.41
CA GLU A 178 -9.09 -3.49 -8.78
C GLU A 178 -8.02 -4.59 -8.83
N VAL A 179 -6.83 -4.34 -8.25
CA VAL A 179 -5.76 -5.35 -8.19
C VAL A 179 -6.25 -6.62 -7.51
N GLU A 180 -6.89 -6.49 -6.35
CA GLU A 180 -7.38 -7.64 -5.58
C GLU A 180 -8.42 -8.45 -6.36
N SER A 181 -9.37 -7.79 -7.01
CA SER A 181 -10.37 -8.47 -7.85
C SER A 181 -9.74 -9.20 -9.03
N ILE A 182 -8.72 -8.61 -9.67
CA ILE A 182 -8.00 -9.24 -10.79
C ILE A 182 -7.26 -10.49 -10.31
N VAL A 183 -6.53 -10.39 -9.20
CA VAL A 183 -5.79 -11.53 -8.63
C VAL A 183 -6.75 -12.64 -8.21
N LEU A 184 -7.88 -12.31 -7.55
CA LEU A 184 -8.88 -13.31 -7.18
C LEU A 184 -9.50 -13.97 -8.43
N SER A 185 -9.88 -13.20 -9.44
CA SER A 185 -10.42 -13.74 -10.68
C SER A 185 -9.45 -14.71 -11.35
N ALA A 186 -8.18 -14.34 -11.42
CA ALA A 186 -7.12 -15.18 -11.99
C ALA A 186 -6.96 -16.52 -11.26
N ILE A 187 -6.95 -16.47 -9.92
CA ILE A 187 -6.87 -17.68 -9.08
C ILE A 187 -8.07 -18.58 -9.35
N LYS A 188 -9.28 -18.02 -9.40
CA LYS A 188 -10.50 -18.80 -9.68
C LYS A 188 -10.48 -19.42 -11.07
N THR A 189 -10.06 -18.67 -12.09
CA THR A 189 -9.92 -19.19 -13.44
C THR A 189 -8.93 -20.36 -13.47
N PHE A 190 -7.81 -20.24 -12.75
CA PHE A 190 -6.87 -21.35 -12.62
C PHE A 190 -7.48 -22.59 -11.93
N LEU A 191 -8.17 -22.39 -10.80
CA LEU A 191 -8.81 -23.47 -10.04
C LEU A 191 -9.97 -24.14 -10.79
N SER A 192 -10.57 -23.45 -11.77
CA SER A 192 -11.64 -23.99 -12.60
C SER A 192 -11.19 -25.08 -13.59
N ASP A 193 -9.87 -25.21 -13.82
CA ASP A 193 -9.28 -26.26 -14.66
C ASP A 193 -8.52 -27.28 -13.78
N PRO A 194 -9.21 -28.33 -13.27
CA PRO A 194 -8.62 -29.31 -12.35
C PRO A 194 -7.49 -30.12 -13.00
N VAL A 195 -7.52 -30.31 -14.33
CA VAL A 195 -6.46 -31.01 -15.07
C VAL A 195 -5.19 -30.17 -15.10
N LYS A 196 -5.31 -28.87 -15.36
CA LYS A 196 -4.17 -27.94 -15.31
C LYS A 196 -3.59 -27.86 -13.91
N VAL A 197 -4.44 -27.80 -12.87
CA VAL A 197 -3.99 -27.82 -11.46
C VAL A 197 -3.18 -29.09 -11.16
N LEU A 198 -3.69 -30.26 -11.52
CA LEU A 198 -2.99 -31.54 -11.30
C LEU A 198 -1.63 -31.61 -12.01
N LYS A 199 -1.55 -31.12 -13.26
CA LYS A 199 -0.27 -31.03 -13.98
C LYS A 199 0.72 -30.12 -13.26
N VAL A 200 0.27 -29.00 -12.71
CA VAL A 200 1.11 -28.07 -11.93
C VAL A 200 1.59 -28.68 -10.62
N LEU A 201 0.74 -29.49 -9.96
CA LEU A 201 1.11 -30.24 -8.76
C LEU A 201 2.05 -31.42 -9.06
N GLY A 202 2.32 -31.73 -10.33
CA GLY A 202 3.21 -32.81 -10.73
C GLY A 202 2.57 -34.20 -10.69
N ALA A 203 1.23 -34.29 -10.75
CA ALA A 203 0.54 -35.56 -10.82
C ALA A 203 0.80 -36.24 -12.18
N GLU A 204 1.53 -37.36 -12.17
CA GLU A 204 1.89 -38.10 -13.38
C GLU A 204 0.74 -38.98 -13.90
N ASN A 205 -0.10 -39.51 -13.01
CA ASN A 205 -1.21 -40.41 -13.34
C ASN A 205 -2.59 -39.74 -13.13
N LEU A 206 -3.16 -39.19 -14.21
CA LEU A 206 -4.46 -38.51 -14.21
C LEU A 206 -5.64 -39.50 -14.32
N THR A 207 -5.88 -40.32 -13.29
CA THR A 207 -7.08 -41.18 -13.24
C THR A 207 -8.36 -40.38 -13.01
N ALA A 208 -9.49 -40.89 -13.50
CA ALA A 208 -10.80 -40.27 -13.32
C ALA A 208 -11.13 -39.99 -11.83
N GLY A 209 -10.74 -40.89 -10.92
CA GLY A 209 -10.93 -40.71 -9.47
C GLY A 209 -10.13 -39.53 -8.88
N ILE A 210 -8.91 -39.29 -9.36
CA ILE A 210 -8.07 -38.15 -8.92
C ILE A 210 -8.63 -36.85 -9.49
N ILE A 211 -9.05 -36.84 -10.76
CA ILE A 211 -9.66 -35.67 -11.40
C ILE A 211 -10.94 -35.28 -10.65
N THR A 212 -11.83 -36.24 -10.35
CA THR A 212 -13.08 -35.96 -9.61
C THR A 212 -12.81 -35.40 -8.22
N ARG A 213 -11.90 -36.01 -7.44
CA ARG A 213 -11.52 -35.48 -6.11
C ARG A 213 -10.95 -34.07 -6.19
N THR A 214 -10.07 -33.83 -7.15
CA THR A 214 -9.47 -32.51 -7.36
C THR A 214 -10.51 -31.47 -7.77
N THR A 215 -11.46 -31.85 -8.63
CA THR A 215 -12.57 -30.97 -9.05
C THR A 215 -13.42 -30.54 -7.86
N VAL A 216 -13.72 -31.45 -6.94
CA VAL A 216 -14.43 -31.12 -5.69
C VAL A 216 -13.57 -30.23 -4.79
N ALA A 217 -12.27 -30.55 -4.64
CA ALA A 217 -11.36 -29.76 -3.82
C ALA A 217 -11.16 -28.33 -4.34
N THR A 218 -10.96 -28.15 -5.65
CA THR A 218 -10.81 -26.81 -6.27
C THR A 218 -12.09 -26.00 -6.20
N LYS A 219 -13.26 -26.65 -6.33
CA LYS A 219 -14.56 -26.02 -6.14
C LYS A 219 -14.75 -25.54 -4.69
N ASN A 220 -14.48 -26.39 -3.71
CA ASN A 220 -14.55 -26.03 -2.30
C ASN A 220 -13.59 -24.87 -1.96
N LEU A 221 -12.37 -24.88 -2.51
CA LEU A 221 -11.42 -23.78 -2.32
C LEU A 221 -11.93 -22.48 -2.94
N THR A 222 -12.56 -22.55 -4.12
CA THR A 222 -13.16 -21.40 -4.80
C THR A 222 -14.34 -20.81 -4.03
N GLU A 223 -15.23 -21.66 -3.50
CA GLU A 223 -16.37 -21.23 -2.66
C GLU A 223 -15.89 -20.61 -1.33
N ASN A 224 -14.83 -21.17 -0.75
CA ASN A 224 -14.17 -20.56 0.40
C ASN A 224 -13.64 -19.16 0.07
N ILE A 225 -12.97 -18.97 -1.08
CA ILE A 225 -12.48 -17.64 -1.50
C ILE A 225 -13.63 -16.62 -1.59
N ASP A 226 -14.83 -17.04 -2.02
CA ASP A 226 -16.00 -16.16 -2.14
C ASP A 226 -16.65 -15.77 -0.81
N THR A 227 -16.61 -16.67 0.16
CA THR A 227 -17.26 -16.49 1.47
C THR A 227 -16.34 -15.93 2.55
N VAL A 228 -15.04 -15.84 2.25
CA VAL A 228 -13.99 -15.43 3.20
C VAL A 228 -14.03 -13.93 3.51
N SER A 229 -14.14 -13.63 4.81
CA SER A 229 -13.93 -12.29 5.34
C SER A 229 -12.51 -11.78 5.01
N PRO A 230 -12.30 -10.46 4.82
CA PRO A 230 -10.95 -9.90 4.67
C PRO A 230 -9.95 -10.28 5.77
N ALA A 231 -10.45 -10.65 6.96
CA ALA A 231 -9.63 -11.15 8.07
C ALA A 231 -9.09 -12.58 7.83
N ASP A 232 -9.90 -13.45 7.22
CA ASP A 232 -9.59 -14.88 7.01
C ASP A 232 -8.86 -15.11 5.67
N MET A 233 -8.84 -14.11 4.79
CA MET A 233 -8.04 -14.13 3.55
C MET A 233 -6.55 -14.38 3.87
N LYS A 234 -6.08 -13.91 5.04
CA LYS A 234 -4.70 -14.08 5.51
C LYS A 234 -4.35 -15.51 5.89
N THR A 235 -5.30 -16.29 6.36
CA THR A 235 -5.05 -17.65 6.86
C THR A 235 -5.33 -18.70 5.80
N LYS A 236 -6.30 -18.47 4.91
CA LYS A 236 -6.72 -19.45 3.90
C LYS A 236 -6.12 -19.26 2.52
N VAL A 237 -5.91 -18.03 2.08
CA VAL A 237 -5.48 -17.72 0.69
C VAL A 237 -4.01 -17.37 0.61
N LEU A 238 -3.46 -16.66 1.61
CA LEU A 238 -2.06 -16.25 1.58
C LEU A 238 -1.03 -17.37 1.61
N PRO A 239 -1.23 -18.50 2.32
CA PRO A 239 -0.24 -19.58 2.29
C PRO A 239 0.00 -20.14 0.88
N ILE A 240 -1.04 -20.12 0.04
CA ILE A 240 -1.00 -20.61 -1.34
C ILE A 240 -0.25 -19.63 -2.27
N ILE A 241 -0.24 -18.33 -1.94
CA ILE A 241 0.35 -17.28 -2.76
C ILE A 241 1.69 -16.86 -2.17
N ASN A 242 2.78 -17.17 -2.86
CA ASN A 242 4.11 -16.72 -2.47
C ASN A 242 4.31 -15.21 -2.71
N GLN A 243 3.95 -14.72 -3.90
CA GLN A 243 4.05 -13.30 -4.27
C GLN A 243 3.16 -12.98 -5.48
N VAL A 244 2.81 -11.71 -5.64
CA VAL A 244 2.15 -11.18 -6.84
C VAL A 244 3.02 -10.06 -7.39
N ARG A 245 3.44 -10.17 -8.66
CA ARG A 245 4.24 -9.16 -9.34
C ARG A 245 3.37 -8.41 -10.33
N VAL A 246 3.49 -7.09 -10.34
CA VAL A 246 2.76 -6.23 -11.28
C VAL A 246 3.77 -5.42 -12.07
N ASN A 247 3.64 -5.48 -13.40
CA ASN A 247 4.33 -4.57 -14.31
C ASN A 247 3.32 -3.91 -15.27
N LEU A 248 3.80 -3.11 -16.23
CA LEU A 248 2.94 -2.32 -17.12
C LEU A 248 2.08 -3.17 -18.06
N TYR A 249 2.48 -4.42 -18.28
CA TYR A 249 1.98 -5.32 -19.32
C TYR A 249 1.39 -6.62 -18.77
N GLU A 250 1.67 -6.97 -17.52
CA GLU A 250 1.18 -8.21 -16.91
C GLU A 250 1.08 -8.14 -15.38
N VAL A 251 0.20 -8.99 -14.84
CA VAL A 251 0.15 -9.37 -13.43
C VAL A 251 0.55 -10.84 -13.36
N ALA A 252 1.63 -11.13 -12.65
CA ALA A 252 2.11 -12.49 -12.43
C ALA A 252 1.85 -12.93 -10.99
N ILE A 253 1.15 -14.05 -10.81
CA ILE A 253 0.82 -14.63 -9.51
C ILE A 253 1.70 -15.86 -9.33
N VAL A 254 2.53 -15.85 -8.30
CA VAL A 254 3.43 -16.96 -7.97
C VAL A 254 2.83 -17.76 -6.83
N PHE A 255 2.48 -19.00 -7.12
CA PHE A 255 1.93 -19.97 -6.17
C PHE A 255 3.05 -20.77 -5.50
N ASN A 256 2.84 -21.09 -4.22
CA ASN A 256 3.56 -22.16 -3.54
C ASN A 256 2.86 -23.48 -3.85
N ILE A 257 3.52 -24.38 -4.58
CA ILE A 257 2.92 -25.64 -5.04
C ILE A 257 2.63 -26.56 -3.87
N ASN A 258 3.54 -26.67 -2.90
CA ASN A 258 3.35 -27.51 -1.71
C ASN A 258 2.12 -27.04 -0.91
N ALA A 259 2.03 -25.73 -0.63
CA ALA A 259 0.88 -25.17 0.08
C ALA A 259 -0.44 -25.29 -0.71
N LEU A 260 -0.39 -25.27 -2.05
CA LEU A 260 -1.54 -25.54 -2.90
C LEU A 260 -1.97 -27.02 -2.82
N GLY A 261 -1.00 -27.94 -2.83
CA GLY A 261 -1.23 -29.37 -2.62
C GLY A 261 -1.89 -29.66 -1.29
N ASP A 262 -1.34 -29.12 -0.20
CA ASP A 262 -1.90 -29.21 1.16
C ASP A 262 -3.33 -28.69 1.22
N ALA A 263 -3.59 -27.53 0.61
CA ALA A 263 -4.92 -26.91 0.59
C ALA A 263 -5.95 -27.73 -0.20
N LEU A 264 -5.50 -28.55 -1.16
CA LEU A 264 -6.34 -29.43 -1.97
C LEU A 264 -6.38 -30.88 -1.46
N GLY A 265 -5.57 -31.23 -0.45
CA GLY A 265 -5.41 -32.59 0.03
C GLY A 265 -4.79 -33.53 -1.01
N ILE A 266 -3.85 -33.01 -1.81
CA ILE A 266 -3.15 -33.74 -2.87
C ILE A 266 -1.67 -33.80 -2.50
N ASP A 267 -1.15 -35.02 -2.35
CA ASP A 267 0.27 -35.24 -2.09
C ASP A 267 1.08 -34.76 -3.31
N VAL A 268 1.88 -33.73 -3.08
CA VAL A 268 2.88 -33.25 -4.03
C VAL A 268 4.17 -34.01 -3.71
N ASN A 269 4.84 -34.55 -4.73
CA ASN A 269 6.09 -35.29 -4.53
C ASN A 269 7.06 -34.51 -3.61
N ASP A 270 7.58 -35.23 -2.63
CA ASP A 270 8.24 -34.74 -1.40
C ASP A 270 9.69 -34.30 -1.64
N ASP A 271 9.92 -33.47 -2.67
CA ASP A 271 11.18 -32.76 -2.80
C ASP A 271 11.15 -31.57 -1.83
N ASP A 272 12.06 -31.58 -0.83
CA ASP A 272 12.23 -30.55 0.22
C ASP A 272 12.46 -29.11 -0.32
N ALA A 273 12.60 -28.95 -1.64
CA ALA A 273 12.77 -27.66 -2.30
C ALA A 273 11.41 -26.98 -2.57
N PRO A 274 11.20 -25.72 -2.15
CA PRO A 274 9.95 -25.01 -2.39
C PRO A 274 9.71 -24.81 -3.89
N ARG A 275 8.70 -25.52 -4.42
CA ARG A 275 8.35 -25.47 -5.84
C ARG A 275 7.34 -24.35 -6.09
N HIS A 276 7.60 -23.53 -7.10
CA HIS A 276 6.76 -22.39 -7.44
C HIS A 276 6.15 -22.55 -8.84
N HIS A 277 4.88 -22.18 -8.99
CA HIS A 277 4.22 -22.04 -10.29
C HIS A 277 3.79 -20.60 -10.51
N THR A 278 3.97 -20.07 -11.72
CA THR A 278 3.58 -18.69 -12.06
C THR A 278 2.47 -18.69 -13.09
N ILE A 279 1.41 -17.95 -12.79
CA ILE A 279 0.33 -17.64 -13.74
C ILE A 279 0.44 -16.17 -14.10
N THR A 280 0.50 -15.90 -15.38
CA THR A 280 0.62 -14.55 -15.91
C THR A 280 -0.67 -14.14 -16.60
N LEU A 281 -1.18 -12.96 -16.24
CA LEU A 281 -2.32 -12.32 -16.87
C LEU A 281 -1.84 -11.08 -17.59
N PRO A 282 -2.04 -10.96 -18.91
CA PRO A 282 -1.73 -9.71 -19.59
C PRO A 282 -2.63 -8.60 -19.03
N VAL A 283 -2.04 -7.44 -18.73
CA VAL A 283 -2.74 -6.22 -18.35
C VAL A 283 -2.17 -5.04 -19.12
N GLN A 284 -2.88 -3.93 -19.21
CA GLN A 284 -2.31 -2.65 -19.59
C GLN A 284 -2.53 -1.68 -18.44
N LEU A 285 -1.44 -1.26 -17.81
CA LEU A 285 -1.50 -0.22 -16.80
C LEU A 285 -1.41 1.16 -17.45
N LYS A 286 -2.50 1.94 -17.41
CA LYS A 286 -2.52 3.31 -17.93
C LYS A 286 -2.58 4.33 -16.80
N ARG A 287 -1.82 5.42 -16.92
CA ARG A 287 -1.84 6.52 -15.93
C ARG A 287 -3.07 7.41 -16.12
N ARG A 288 -3.78 7.67 -15.02
CA ARG A 288 -4.86 8.65 -14.91
C ARG A 288 -4.51 9.64 -13.79
N GLY A 289 -3.79 10.71 -14.15
CA GLY A 289 -3.21 11.66 -13.19
C GLY A 289 -2.07 11.01 -12.39
N VAL A 290 -2.19 11.00 -11.05
CA VAL A 290 -1.21 10.39 -10.13
C VAL A 290 -1.53 8.91 -9.84
N GLU A 291 -2.56 8.35 -10.48
CA GLU A 291 -3.06 6.99 -10.25
C GLU A 291 -2.80 6.11 -11.48
N MET A 292 -2.39 4.85 -11.25
CA MET A 292 -2.34 3.82 -12.30
C MET A 292 -3.70 3.11 -12.34
N ARG A 293 -4.25 2.87 -13.53
CA ARG A 293 -5.46 2.07 -13.75
C ARG A 293 -5.10 0.77 -14.44
N ILE A 294 -5.71 -0.33 -14.00
CA ILE A 294 -5.46 -1.66 -14.57
C ILE A 294 -6.52 -1.99 -15.61
N VAL A 295 -6.11 -2.02 -16.86
CA VAL A 295 -6.93 -2.50 -17.98
C VAL A 295 -6.57 -3.97 -18.19
N LEU A 296 -7.56 -4.86 -18.24
CA LEU A 296 -7.35 -6.23 -18.69
C LEU A 296 -7.74 -6.31 -20.17
N PRO A 297 -6.88 -6.76 -21.09
CA PRO A 297 -7.32 -7.16 -22.42
C PRO A 297 -8.15 -8.44 -22.32
N GLY A 298 -9.37 -8.45 -22.86
CA GLY A 298 -10.18 -9.66 -23.04
C GLY A 298 -11.11 -10.06 -21.88
N LEU A 299 -10.93 -9.51 -20.68
CA LEU A 299 -12.01 -9.46 -19.69
C LEU A 299 -12.69 -8.12 -19.90
N GLU A 300 -13.91 -8.13 -20.45
CA GLU A 300 -14.82 -7.01 -20.31
C GLU A 300 -14.98 -6.77 -18.80
N GLN A 301 -14.08 -5.96 -18.23
CA GLN A 301 -14.25 -5.48 -16.88
C GLN A 301 -15.64 -4.87 -16.88
N ASP A 302 -16.38 -5.23 -15.84
CA ASP A 302 -17.64 -4.64 -15.46
C ASP A 302 -17.40 -3.12 -15.25
N ASN A 303 -17.27 -2.39 -16.36
CA ASN A 303 -17.24 -0.94 -16.53
C ASN A 303 -18.54 -0.31 -16.02
N SER A 304 -19.43 -1.16 -15.47
CA SER A 304 -20.61 -0.98 -14.64
C SER A 304 -20.48 -0.01 -13.46
N LYS A 305 -19.28 0.28 -12.93
CA LYS A 305 -19.08 1.59 -12.29
C LYS A 305 -18.70 2.63 -13.32
N ARG A 306 -19.62 2.76 -14.28
CA ARG A 306 -19.71 3.75 -15.36
C ARG A 306 -19.19 5.05 -14.79
N ASP A 307 -18.23 5.69 -15.43
CA ASP A 307 -17.63 6.92 -14.92
C ASP A 307 -18.74 7.99 -14.83
N GLY A 308 -19.45 7.99 -13.70
CA GLY A 308 -20.76 8.65 -13.60
C GLY A 308 -20.61 10.14 -13.79
N ALA A 309 -19.41 10.66 -13.53
CA ALA A 309 -19.03 12.03 -13.82
C ALA A 309 -19.08 12.33 -15.32
N ILE A 310 -18.52 11.48 -16.19
CA ILE A 310 -18.47 11.75 -17.64
C ILE A 310 -19.86 11.64 -18.26
N ARG A 311 -20.65 10.64 -17.85
CA ARG A 311 -22.03 10.47 -18.32
C ARG A 311 -22.93 11.62 -17.86
N LYS A 312 -22.84 12.01 -16.58
CA LYS A 312 -23.57 13.18 -16.06
C LYS A 312 -23.14 14.47 -16.76
N LEU A 313 -21.86 14.57 -17.14
CA LEU A 313 -21.35 15.74 -17.85
C LEU A 313 -21.95 15.85 -19.25
N ILE A 314 -21.96 14.77 -20.02
CA ILE A 314 -22.57 14.75 -21.37
C ILE A 314 -24.07 14.98 -21.29
N ALA A 315 -24.77 14.29 -20.38
CA ALA A 315 -26.21 14.50 -20.18
C ALA A 315 -26.52 15.97 -19.84
N ARG A 316 -25.71 16.58 -18.97
CA ARG A 316 -25.85 18.00 -18.62
C ARG A 316 -25.60 18.93 -19.79
N ALA A 317 -24.63 18.61 -20.66
CA ALA A 317 -24.39 19.37 -21.88
C ALA A 317 -25.61 19.40 -22.79
N HIS A 318 -26.26 18.26 -23.01
CA HIS A 318 -27.51 18.20 -23.80
C HIS A 318 -28.65 18.99 -23.15
N VAL A 319 -28.87 18.83 -21.84
CA VAL A 319 -29.91 19.59 -21.12
C VAL A 319 -29.69 21.10 -21.24
N TRP A 320 -28.46 21.58 -21.06
CA TRP A 320 -28.14 23.00 -21.18
C TRP A 320 -28.26 23.50 -22.62
N PHE A 321 -27.95 22.66 -23.60
CA PHE A 321 -28.15 22.99 -25.01
C PHE A 321 -29.64 23.13 -25.35
N ASP A 322 -30.49 22.24 -24.84
CA ASP A 322 -31.94 22.32 -25.02
C ASP A 322 -32.52 23.60 -24.36
N GLN A 323 -32.00 23.98 -23.19
CA GLN A 323 -32.38 25.23 -22.52
C GLN A 323 -31.96 26.48 -23.31
N LEU A 324 -30.80 26.47 -23.96
CA LEU A 324 -30.40 27.55 -24.87
C LEU A 324 -31.31 27.62 -26.10
N LYS A 325 -31.65 26.46 -26.67
CA LYS A 325 -32.57 26.38 -27.81
C LYS A 325 -33.96 26.90 -27.46
N SER A 326 -34.39 26.76 -26.20
CA SER A 326 -35.65 27.31 -25.69
C SER A 326 -35.57 28.79 -25.27
N GLY A 327 -34.45 29.47 -25.50
CA GLY A 327 -34.28 30.90 -25.22
C GLY A 327 -33.70 31.25 -23.83
N THR A 328 -33.30 30.27 -23.02
CA THR A 328 -32.67 30.51 -21.72
C THR A 328 -31.23 31.00 -21.93
N SER A 329 -30.84 32.12 -21.30
CA SER A 329 -29.48 32.64 -21.44
C SER A 329 -28.44 31.76 -20.70
N ILE A 330 -27.18 31.79 -21.15
CA ILE A 330 -26.07 31.09 -20.46
C ILE A 330 -25.95 31.56 -19.00
N THR A 331 -26.17 32.85 -18.75
CA THR A 331 -26.18 33.45 -17.41
C THR A 331 -27.25 32.87 -16.51
N ASP A 332 -28.45 32.59 -17.03
CA ASP A 332 -29.54 32.03 -16.25
C ASP A 332 -29.32 30.54 -15.98
N ILE A 333 -28.78 29.80 -16.95
CA ILE A 333 -28.37 28.40 -16.77
C ILE A 333 -27.30 28.30 -15.67
N ALA A 334 -26.31 29.20 -15.68
CA ALA A 334 -25.25 29.25 -14.67
C ALA A 334 -25.82 29.49 -13.26
N LYS A 335 -26.69 30.49 -13.11
CA LYS A 335 -27.37 30.81 -11.85
C LYS A 335 -28.21 29.63 -11.34
N ALA A 336 -29.04 29.03 -12.20
CA ALA A 336 -29.91 27.91 -11.83
C ALA A 336 -29.15 26.66 -11.34
N ASN A 337 -27.90 26.49 -11.80
CA ASN A 337 -27.06 25.35 -11.44
C ASN A 337 -25.97 25.67 -10.39
N ALA A 338 -25.95 26.89 -9.85
CA ALA A 338 -24.89 27.40 -8.96
C ALA A 338 -23.47 27.17 -9.53
N MET A 339 -23.29 27.48 -10.82
CA MET A 339 -22.02 27.35 -11.54
C MET A 339 -21.58 28.68 -12.12
N ASP A 340 -20.29 28.78 -12.42
CA ASP A 340 -19.73 29.92 -13.15
C ASP A 340 -20.11 29.83 -14.65
N ILE A 341 -20.29 30.99 -15.29
CA ILE A 341 -20.56 31.11 -16.74
C ILE A 341 -19.48 30.38 -17.53
N ALA A 342 -18.21 30.52 -17.13
CA ALA A 342 -17.09 29.85 -17.77
C ALA A 342 -17.21 28.32 -17.75
N ASP A 343 -17.79 27.75 -16.69
CA ASP A 343 -18.01 26.30 -16.61
C ASP A 343 -19.17 25.85 -17.50
N VAL A 344 -20.24 26.65 -17.59
CA VAL A 344 -21.34 26.37 -18.53
C VAL A 344 -20.84 26.41 -19.97
N SER A 345 -20.07 27.44 -20.34
CA SER A 345 -19.48 27.59 -21.67
C SER A 345 -18.53 26.46 -22.05
N ARG A 346 -17.81 25.84 -21.08
CA ARG A 346 -16.93 24.68 -21.35
C ARG A 346 -17.69 23.38 -21.56
N VAL A 347 -18.88 23.25 -20.97
CA VAL A 347 -19.66 22.00 -21.03
C VAL A 347 -20.55 21.95 -22.25
N LEU A 348 -21.12 23.08 -22.67
CA LEU A 348 -22.03 23.17 -23.82
C LEU A 348 -21.50 22.50 -25.11
N PRO A 349 -20.22 22.69 -25.52
CA PRO A 349 -19.67 22.02 -26.70
C PRO A 349 -19.74 20.49 -26.66
N LEU A 350 -19.84 19.88 -25.47
CA LEU A 350 -19.93 18.43 -25.32
C LEU A 350 -21.25 17.85 -25.84
N ALA A 351 -22.28 18.68 -26.04
CA ALA A 351 -23.53 18.25 -26.68
C ALA A 351 -23.36 17.93 -28.18
N PHE A 352 -22.24 18.34 -28.78
CA PHE A 352 -21.93 18.18 -30.21
C PHE A 352 -20.84 17.13 -30.48
N LEU A 353 -20.59 16.24 -29.51
CA LEU A 353 -19.71 15.10 -29.72
C LEU A 353 -20.27 14.14 -30.78
N ALA A 354 -19.38 13.49 -31.51
CA ALA A 354 -19.76 12.48 -32.49
C ALA A 354 -20.64 11.38 -31.85
N PRO A 355 -21.70 10.90 -32.52
CA PRO A 355 -22.65 9.95 -31.93
C PRO A 355 -22.00 8.66 -31.42
N ASP A 356 -21.01 8.13 -32.13
CA ASP A 356 -20.24 6.95 -31.73
C ASP A 356 -19.40 7.17 -30.47
N ILE A 357 -18.84 8.38 -30.29
CA ILE A 357 -18.14 8.77 -29.05
C ILE A 357 -19.12 8.77 -27.87
N VAL A 358 -20.31 9.34 -28.04
CA VAL A 358 -21.34 9.35 -27.00
C VAL A 358 -21.77 7.91 -26.66
N THR A 359 -22.03 7.08 -27.67
CA THR A 359 -22.38 5.66 -27.50
C THR A 359 -21.30 4.91 -26.74
N ASN A 360 -20.03 5.07 -27.11
CA ASN A 360 -18.92 4.42 -26.41
C ASN A 360 -18.82 4.88 -24.95
N ILE A 361 -19.02 6.17 -24.68
CA ILE A 361 -19.00 6.71 -23.31
C ILE A 361 -20.18 6.17 -22.47
N LEU A 362 -21.36 6.02 -23.07
CA LEU A 362 -22.53 5.46 -22.40
C LEU A 362 -22.36 3.95 -22.13
N ASN A 363 -21.73 3.23 -23.05
CA ASN A 363 -21.42 1.80 -22.94
C ASN A 363 -20.21 1.52 -22.05
N GLY A 364 -19.43 2.54 -21.68
CA GLY A 364 -18.23 2.38 -20.86
C GLY A 364 -17.00 1.94 -21.64
N THR A 365 -17.05 1.95 -22.97
CA THR A 365 -15.96 1.54 -23.88
C THR A 365 -15.06 2.70 -24.27
N GLN A 366 -15.20 3.87 -23.64
CA GLN A 366 -14.34 5.02 -23.90
C GLN A 366 -12.88 4.79 -23.48
N PRO A 367 -11.92 5.52 -24.10
CA PRO A 367 -10.52 5.50 -23.67
C PRO A 367 -10.37 5.81 -22.18
N ILE A 368 -9.53 5.05 -21.47
CA ILE A 368 -9.43 5.14 -20.00
C ILE A 368 -8.86 6.47 -19.49
N ASP A 369 -8.09 7.14 -20.34
CA ASP A 369 -7.54 8.48 -20.11
C ASP A 369 -8.59 9.58 -20.35
N LEU A 370 -9.71 9.26 -21.01
CA LEU A 370 -10.83 10.17 -21.20
C LEU A 370 -11.68 10.26 -19.93
N THR A 371 -11.49 11.36 -19.21
CA THR A 371 -12.20 11.65 -17.97
C THR A 371 -13.11 12.87 -18.12
N ALA A 372 -14.09 13.03 -17.23
CA ALA A 372 -14.91 14.24 -17.19
C ALA A 372 -14.06 15.52 -17.07
N GLU A 373 -12.96 15.46 -16.31
CA GLU A 373 -12.05 16.60 -16.15
C GLU A 373 -11.21 16.85 -17.42
N LYS A 374 -10.76 15.78 -18.10
CA LYS A 374 -10.06 15.91 -19.40
C LYS A 374 -10.98 16.52 -20.45
N LEU A 375 -12.23 16.06 -20.56
CA LEU A 375 -13.23 16.65 -21.45
C LEU A 375 -13.50 18.12 -21.13
N LYS A 376 -13.70 18.48 -19.85
CA LYS A 376 -13.89 19.89 -19.44
C LYS A 376 -12.69 20.79 -19.74
N ARG A 377 -11.47 20.23 -19.72
CA ARG A 377 -10.22 20.97 -19.96
C ARG A 377 -9.84 21.04 -21.43
N CYS A 378 -10.47 20.26 -22.31
CA CYS A 378 -10.34 20.44 -23.75
C CYS A 378 -10.93 21.80 -24.13
N ARG A 379 -10.05 22.81 -24.22
CA ARG A 379 -10.42 24.22 -24.50
C ARG A 379 -11.22 24.38 -25.79
N THR A 380 -10.97 23.54 -26.79
CA THR A 380 -11.65 23.54 -28.09
C THR A 380 -11.85 22.11 -28.54
N ILE A 381 -13.11 21.67 -28.59
CA ILE A 381 -13.49 20.40 -29.22
C ILE A 381 -13.64 20.69 -30.71
N PRO A 382 -12.91 20.00 -31.59
CA PRO A 382 -13.04 20.21 -33.03
C PRO A 382 -14.48 20.05 -33.50
N HIS A 383 -14.91 20.84 -34.48
CA HIS A 383 -16.25 20.70 -35.06
C HIS A 383 -16.36 19.45 -35.94
N ALA A 384 -15.26 19.05 -36.59
CA ALA A 384 -15.22 17.85 -37.41
C ALA A 384 -15.13 16.59 -36.54
N TRP A 385 -16.09 15.67 -36.69
CA TRP A 385 -16.12 14.42 -35.90
C TRP A 385 -14.87 13.56 -36.04
N ASN A 386 -14.23 13.53 -37.22
CA ASN A 386 -12.97 12.80 -37.39
C ASN A 386 -11.83 13.39 -36.53
N GLU A 387 -11.79 14.71 -36.39
CA GLU A 387 -10.83 15.39 -35.53
C GLU A 387 -11.17 15.19 -34.06
N GLN A 388 -12.45 15.13 -33.70
CA GLN A 388 -12.88 14.76 -32.34
C GLN A 388 -12.38 13.36 -31.96
N ARG A 389 -12.52 12.37 -32.86
CA ARG A 389 -12.04 11.00 -32.61
C ARG A 389 -10.54 10.98 -32.32
N ARG A 390 -9.74 11.67 -33.14
CA ARG A 390 -8.29 11.79 -32.91
C ARG A 390 -7.97 12.51 -31.60
N ALA A 391 -8.62 13.65 -31.34
CA ALA A 391 -8.37 14.45 -30.13
C ALA A 391 -8.75 13.72 -28.83
N LEU A 392 -9.76 12.86 -28.88
CA LEU A 392 -10.30 12.15 -27.72
C LEU A 392 -9.81 10.69 -27.62
N GLY A 393 -8.99 10.22 -28.56
CA GLY A 393 -8.37 8.88 -28.52
C GLY A 393 -9.26 7.74 -28.99
N PHE A 394 -10.25 8.01 -29.83
CA PHE A 394 -11.14 7.01 -30.47
C PHE A 394 -10.72 6.61 -31.88
N ALA A 395 -9.65 7.21 -32.42
CA ALA A 395 -9.13 6.96 -33.77
C ALA A 395 -7.91 6.04 -33.75
#